data_AF-A0A4S4GWD1-F1
#
_entry.id   AF-A0A4S4GWD1-F1
#
_cell.length_a   1.000
_cell.length_b   1.000
_cell.length_c   1.000
_cell.angle_alpha   90.00
_cell.angle_beta   90.00
_cell.angle_gamma   90.00
#
_symmetry.space_group_name_H-M   'P 1'
#
loop_
_entity.id
_entity.type
_entity.pdbx_description
1 polymer ?
#
loop_
_entity_poly.entity_id
_entity_poly.type
_entity_poly.pdbx_seq_one_letter_code
_entity_poly.pdbx_strand_id
1 'polypeptide(L)'
;MVFKENGLFLLPKQNGQYYIVKGEGYMDIPEITTPILNYHKQLDFELESSIIGNSEMQYVDFAYANSLIRTFINDRTLVLTIRGRKYTPEFDFNVGHHNLKIKSVQTEVDAGYEGASSIVLIEAKNSNTQNTIIRQLFYPYRQWTTFTKKPVLTLFFEKRVINNENIFHLWLYEFSNPYDYKSIQLIRSARYRII
;
A
#
# COMPACT_ATOMS: atom_id res chain seq x y z
N MET A 1 -23.24 8.19 -9.61
CA MET A 1 -23.43 7.03 -8.69
C MET A 1 -23.88 7.60 -7.36
N VAL A 2 -25.06 7.18 -6.88
CA VAL A 2 -25.76 7.74 -5.71
C VAL A 2 -24.84 7.94 -4.50
N PHE A 3 -23.92 7.01 -4.23
CA PHE A 3 -22.97 7.13 -3.12
C PHE A 3 -22.03 8.33 -3.26
N LYS A 4 -21.38 8.50 -4.42
CA LYS A 4 -20.45 9.62 -4.66
C LYS A 4 -21.18 10.98 -4.62
N GLU A 5 -22.37 11.05 -5.21
CA GLU A 5 -23.21 12.27 -5.21
C GLU A 5 -23.64 12.69 -3.80
N ASN A 6 -23.81 11.72 -2.89
CA ASN A 6 -24.22 11.97 -1.51
C ASN A 6 -23.05 12.02 -0.52
N GLY A 7 -21.80 11.93 -1.01
CA GLY A 7 -20.61 11.87 -0.15
C GLY A 7 -20.62 10.67 0.79
N LEU A 8 -21.10 9.51 0.32
CA LEU A 8 -21.19 8.27 1.08
C LEU A 8 -20.17 7.26 0.59
N PHE A 9 -19.63 6.45 1.51
CA PHE A 9 -18.77 5.32 1.19
C PHE A 9 -19.02 4.14 2.14
N LEU A 10 -18.54 2.96 1.75
CA LEU A 10 -18.75 1.71 2.48
C LEU A 10 -17.49 1.26 3.21
N LEU A 11 -17.64 0.95 4.49
CA LEU A 11 -16.61 0.29 5.29
C LEU A 11 -17.14 -1.04 5.84
N PRO A 12 -16.46 -2.17 5.61
CA PRO A 12 -16.84 -3.46 6.17
C PRO A 12 -16.66 -3.41 7.68
N LYS A 13 -17.69 -3.86 8.39
CA LYS A 13 -17.76 -3.98 9.86
C LYS A 13 -17.31 -5.37 10.31
N GLN A 14 -17.90 -6.38 9.68
CA GLN A 14 -17.64 -7.81 9.86
C GLN A 14 -18.22 -8.55 8.65
N ASN A 15 -18.00 -9.87 8.52
CA ASN A 15 -18.50 -10.64 7.37
C ASN A 15 -20.00 -10.39 7.12
N GLY A 16 -20.32 -9.91 5.91
CA GLY A 16 -21.69 -9.60 5.47
C GLY A 16 -22.29 -8.30 6.02
N GLN A 17 -21.55 -7.51 6.82
CA GLN A 17 -22.05 -6.26 7.40
C GLN A 17 -21.15 -5.07 7.04
N TYR A 18 -21.78 -3.96 6.68
CA TYR A 18 -21.10 -2.74 6.26
C TYR A 18 -21.67 -1.52 6.98
N TYR A 19 -20.80 -0.57 7.28
CA TYR A 19 -21.17 0.80 7.59
C TYR A 19 -21.35 1.58 6.28
N ILE A 20 -22.42 2.37 6.22
CA ILE A 20 -22.55 3.47 5.25
C ILE A 20 -22.13 4.73 6.00
N VAL A 21 -21.05 5.35 5.55
CA VAL A 21 -20.42 6.49 6.24
C VAL A 21 -20.53 7.72 5.35
N LYS A 22 -20.93 8.85 5.93
CA LYS A 22 -20.92 10.14 5.25
C LYS A 22 -19.58 10.85 5.48
N GLY A 23 -18.93 11.24 4.39
CA GLY A 23 -17.63 11.92 4.41
C GLY A 23 -16.70 11.44 3.29
N GLU A 24 -15.42 11.71 3.46
CA GLU A 24 -14.38 11.35 2.50
C GLU A 24 -13.66 10.06 2.94
N GLY A 25 -13.92 8.98 2.21
CA GLY A 25 -13.35 7.65 2.46
C GLY A 25 -12.15 7.28 1.59
N TYR A 26 -11.84 8.16 0.64
CA TYR A 26 -10.85 7.99 -0.42
C TYR A 26 -9.74 9.01 -0.24
N MET A 27 -8.58 8.71 -0.79
CA MET A 27 -7.44 9.61 -0.90
C MET A 27 -7.02 9.69 -2.36
N ASP A 28 -6.59 10.87 -2.79
CA ASP A 28 -5.95 11.02 -4.08
C ASP A 28 -4.54 10.44 -4.06
N ILE A 29 -4.13 9.82 -5.17
CA ILE A 29 -2.76 9.40 -5.41
C ILE A 29 -2.11 10.52 -6.25
N PRO A 30 -1.23 11.34 -5.66
CA PRO A 30 -0.69 12.50 -6.37
C PRO A 30 0.28 12.05 -7.46
N GLU A 31 0.21 12.72 -8.61
CA GLU A 31 1.15 12.47 -9.71
C GLU A 31 2.58 12.82 -9.29
N ILE A 32 3.54 11.96 -9.64
CA ILE A 32 4.96 12.19 -9.34
C ILE A 32 5.57 13.03 -10.46
N THR A 33 5.75 14.33 -10.19
CA THR A 33 6.30 15.29 -11.17
C THR A 33 7.83 15.30 -11.23
N THR A 34 8.52 14.75 -10.23
CA THR A 34 9.99 14.65 -10.21
C THR A 34 10.52 13.78 -11.35
N PRO A 35 11.76 13.96 -11.82
CA PRO A 35 12.32 13.13 -12.90
C PRO A 35 12.29 11.62 -12.60
N ILE A 36 12.30 10.81 -13.66
CA ILE A 36 12.50 9.37 -13.55
C ILE A 36 13.95 9.12 -13.13
N LEU A 37 14.14 8.42 -12.02
CA LEU A 37 15.46 8.07 -11.50
C LEU A 37 15.92 6.74 -12.09
N ASN A 38 17.12 6.71 -12.68
CA ASN A 38 17.73 5.45 -13.05
C ASN A 38 18.25 4.75 -11.79
N TYR A 39 17.82 3.51 -11.58
CA TYR A 39 18.22 2.66 -10.47
C TYR A 39 18.97 1.46 -11.02
N HIS A 40 20.25 1.36 -10.69
CA HIS A 40 21.07 0.21 -11.07
C HIS A 40 20.64 -1.00 -10.25
N LYS A 41 20.22 -2.08 -10.93
CA LYS A 41 19.89 -3.33 -10.26
C LYS A 41 21.07 -3.88 -9.47
N GLN A 42 20.76 -4.54 -8.35
CA GLN A 42 21.76 -5.18 -7.49
C GLN A 42 22.00 -6.65 -7.81
N LEU A 43 21.17 -7.25 -8.66
CA LEU A 43 21.35 -8.63 -9.10
C LEU A 43 22.42 -8.70 -10.20
N ASP A 44 23.26 -9.73 -10.14
CA ASP A 44 24.29 -10.06 -11.12
C ASP A 44 23.78 -11.00 -12.23
N PHE A 45 22.48 -11.32 -12.22
CA PHE A 45 21.78 -12.12 -13.23
C PHE A 45 20.40 -11.54 -13.57
N GLU A 46 19.83 -11.98 -14.70
CA GLU A 46 18.48 -11.60 -15.11
C GLU A 46 17.42 -12.52 -14.51
N LEU A 47 16.30 -11.93 -14.09
CA LEU A 47 15.14 -12.70 -13.62
C LEU A 47 14.26 -13.12 -14.80
N GLU A 48 14.64 -14.20 -15.48
CA GLU A 48 13.91 -14.75 -16.63
C GLU A 48 12.45 -15.11 -16.32
N SER A 49 12.13 -15.53 -15.09
CA SER A 49 10.76 -15.85 -14.69
C SER A 49 9.91 -14.61 -14.46
N SER A 50 10.53 -13.47 -14.10
CA SER A 50 9.82 -12.24 -13.74
C SER A 50 9.35 -11.44 -14.97
N ILE A 51 9.85 -11.77 -16.16
CA ILE A 51 9.40 -11.17 -17.42
C ILE A 51 8.16 -11.87 -18.00
N ILE A 52 7.77 -13.02 -17.45
CA ILE A 52 6.63 -13.81 -17.93
C ILE A 52 5.35 -13.40 -17.18
N GLY A 53 4.57 -12.53 -17.80
CA GLY A 53 3.28 -12.05 -17.29
C GLY A 53 3.24 -10.55 -17.03
N ASN A 54 2.13 -10.10 -16.46
CA ASN A 54 1.86 -8.68 -16.20
C ASN A 54 1.00 -8.53 -14.92
N SER A 55 1.29 -9.30 -13.87
CA SER A 55 0.56 -9.20 -12.61
C SER A 55 1.19 -8.19 -11.64
N GLU A 56 0.37 -7.56 -10.80
CA GLU A 56 0.81 -6.58 -9.80
C GLU A 56 1.89 -7.17 -8.87
N MET A 57 1.65 -8.40 -8.39
CA MET A 57 2.59 -9.12 -7.52
C MET A 57 3.94 -9.40 -8.20
N GLN A 58 3.96 -9.73 -9.49
CA GLN A 58 5.22 -9.95 -10.23
C GLN A 58 6.08 -8.70 -10.25
N TYR A 59 5.47 -7.52 -10.43
CA TYR A 59 6.22 -6.26 -10.44
C TYR A 59 6.75 -5.87 -9.06
N VAL A 60 5.99 -6.15 -8.01
CA VAL A 60 6.45 -5.97 -6.63
C VAL A 60 7.64 -6.90 -6.35
N ASP A 61 7.53 -8.17 -6.72
CA ASP A 61 8.59 -9.18 -6.52
C ASP A 61 9.85 -8.81 -7.32
N PHE A 62 9.71 -8.37 -8.57
CA PHE A 62 10.83 -7.90 -9.40
C PHE A 62 11.53 -6.67 -8.79
N ALA A 63 10.76 -5.67 -8.33
CA ALA A 63 11.31 -4.49 -7.68
C ALA A 63 12.03 -4.84 -6.37
N TYR A 64 11.48 -5.78 -5.59
CA TYR A 64 12.09 -6.24 -4.34
C TYR A 64 13.37 -7.04 -4.58
N ALA A 65 13.37 -7.96 -5.53
CA ALA A 65 14.52 -8.80 -5.88
C ALA A 65 15.72 -7.95 -6.34
N ASN A 66 15.46 -6.86 -7.06
CA ASN A 66 16.49 -5.88 -7.44
C ASN A 66 16.87 -4.90 -6.32
N SER A 67 16.34 -5.07 -5.11
CA SER A 67 16.52 -4.19 -3.93
C SER A 67 16.01 -2.76 -4.11
N LEU A 68 15.15 -2.49 -5.10
CA LEU A 68 14.55 -1.15 -5.28
C LEU A 68 13.73 -0.76 -4.05
N ILE A 69 12.89 -1.66 -3.54
CA ILE A 69 12.05 -1.40 -2.36
C ILE A 69 12.93 -1.13 -1.12
N ARG A 70 13.99 -1.92 -0.90
CA ARG A 70 14.96 -1.69 0.19
C ARG A 70 15.62 -0.31 0.10
N THR A 71 16.05 0.05 -1.10
CA THR A 71 16.69 1.34 -1.37
C THR A 71 15.72 2.50 -1.16
N PHE A 72 14.51 2.39 -1.70
CA PHE A 72 13.48 3.41 -1.52
C PHE A 72 13.16 3.58 -0.04
N ILE A 73 12.85 2.52 0.70
CA ILE A 73 12.54 2.58 2.13
C ILE A 73 13.74 3.01 2.98
N ASN A 74 14.97 2.91 2.45
CA ASN A 74 16.21 3.08 3.20
C ASN A 74 16.36 2.04 4.34
N ASP A 75 15.95 0.80 4.07
CA ASP A 75 16.12 -0.35 4.96
C ASP A 75 16.57 -1.58 4.16
N ARG A 76 17.84 -1.97 4.34
CA ARG A 76 18.43 -3.13 3.65
C ARG A 76 18.01 -4.46 4.27
N THR A 77 17.42 -4.44 5.46
CA THR A 77 17.08 -5.64 6.23
C THR A 77 15.71 -6.20 5.91
N LEU A 78 14.94 -5.54 5.04
CA LEU A 78 13.58 -5.97 4.68
C LEU A 78 13.57 -7.40 4.11
N VAL A 79 12.79 -8.27 4.76
CA VAL A 79 12.48 -9.64 4.37
C VAL A 79 10.98 -9.79 4.13
N LEU A 80 10.56 -10.47 3.08
CA LEU A 80 9.15 -10.77 2.84
C LEU A 80 8.61 -11.71 3.93
N THR A 81 7.66 -11.25 4.75
CA THR A 81 7.09 -12.04 5.86
C THR A 81 5.56 -12.05 5.88
N ILE A 82 4.92 -11.16 5.12
CA ILE A 82 3.48 -10.95 5.12
C ILE A 82 2.98 -11.00 3.68
N ARG A 83 1.97 -11.84 3.40
CA ARG A 83 1.30 -11.91 2.08
C ARG A 83 -0.07 -12.56 2.21
N GLY A 84 -0.95 -12.23 1.27
CA GLY A 84 -2.25 -12.87 1.09
C GLY A 84 -3.29 -12.40 2.09
N ARG A 85 -4.37 -13.19 2.21
CA ARG A 85 -5.55 -12.82 2.98
C ARG A 85 -5.44 -13.21 4.44
N LYS A 86 -5.83 -12.29 5.33
CA LYS A 86 -5.98 -12.54 6.76
C LYS A 86 -7.25 -11.88 7.28
N TYR A 87 -7.73 -12.34 8.43
CA TYR A 87 -8.80 -11.65 9.13
C TYR A 87 -8.21 -10.65 10.12
N THR A 88 -8.81 -9.45 10.18
CA THR A 88 -8.41 -8.43 11.15
C THR A 88 -8.77 -8.87 12.57
N PRO A 89 -7.96 -8.48 13.58
CA PRO A 89 -8.44 -8.47 14.96
C PRO A 89 -9.59 -7.47 15.12
N GLU A 90 -10.13 -7.40 16.34
CA GLU A 90 -11.07 -6.35 16.71
C GLU A 90 -10.31 -5.03 16.94
N PHE A 91 -10.74 -3.95 16.29
CA PHE A 91 -10.19 -2.62 16.53
C PHE A 91 -11.24 -1.54 16.25
N ASP A 92 -11.10 -0.39 16.91
CA ASP A 92 -11.89 0.80 16.67
C ASP A 92 -11.03 1.94 16.10
N PHE A 93 -11.72 2.89 15.46
CA PHE A 93 -11.15 4.13 14.93
C PHE A 93 -12.25 5.14 14.62
N ASN A 94 -11.85 6.39 14.45
CA ASN A 94 -12.71 7.48 14.03
C ASN A 94 -12.59 7.73 12.53
N VAL A 95 -13.71 8.07 11.91
CA VAL A 95 -13.77 8.63 10.56
C VAL A 95 -14.73 9.81 10.54
N GLY A 96 -14.17 11.02 10.45
CA GLY A 96 -14.92 12.24 10.76
C GLY A 96 -15.44 12.19 12.20
N HIS A 97 -16.76 12.32 12.37
CA HIS A 97 -17.42 12.26 13.69
C HIS A 97 -17.92 10.87 14.08
N HIS A 98 -17.68 9.86 13.24
CA HIS A 98 -18.15 8.49 13.48
C HIS A 98 -17.05 7.66 14.12
N ASN A 99 -17.32 7.06 15.29
CA ASN A 99 -16.49 5.99 15.83
C ASN A 99 -16.99 4.64 15.30
N LEU A 100 -16.13 3.92 14.60
CA LEU A 100 -16.44 2.64 13.98
C LEU A 100 -15.66 1.52 14.67
N LYS A 101 -16.32 0.37 14.79
CA LYS A 101 -15.74 -0.83 15.38
C LYS A 101 -15.75 -1.97 14.37
N ILE A 102 -14.56 -2.50 14.07
CA ILE A 102 -14.34 -3.53 13.05
C ILE A 102 -13.94 -4.83 13.73
N LYS A 103 -14.40 -5.96 13.20
CA LYS A 103 -14.01 -7.29 13.66
C LYS A 103 -14.09 -8.30 12.52
N SER A 104 -13.07 -9.17 12.43
CA SER A 104 -13.09 -10.32 11.50
C SER A 104 -13.40 -9.91 10.05
N VAL A 105 -12.87 -8.77 9.60
CA VAL A 105 -12.91 -8.38 8.20
C VAL A 105 -11.73 -9.02 7.49
N GLN A 106 -11.96 -9.58 6.31
CA GLN A 106 -10.87 -10.08 5.48
C GLN A 106 -10.13 -8.92 4.83
N THR A 107 -8.83 -8.86 5.03
CA THR A 107 -7.88 -7.95 4.37
C THR A 107 -6.95 -8.77 3.50
N GLU A 108 -6.43 -8.15 2.45
CA GLU A 108 -5.43 -8.73 1.56
C GLU A 108 -4.21 -7.80 1.58
N VAL A 109 -3.01 -8.39 1.63
CA VAL A 109 -1.75 -7.66 1.50
C VAL A 109 -0.96 -8.29 0.35
N ASP A 110 -0.65 -7.51 -0.68
CA ASP A 110 0.08 -8.00 -1.86
C ASP A 110 1.49 -8.45 -1.48
N ALA A 111 2.17 -7.63 -0.67
CA ALA A 111 3.43 -7.97 -0.03
C ALA A 111 3.61 -7.14 1.24
N GLY A 112 4.15 -7.72 2.29
CA GLY A 112 4.58 -7.00 3.47
C GLY A 112 5.95 -7.50 3.90
N TYR A 113 6.84 -6.53 4.09
CA TYR A 113 8.24 -6.76 4.39
C TYR A 113 8.54 -6.33 5.81
N GLU A 114 9.18 -7.20 6.57
CA GLU A 114 9.66 -6.89 7.90
C GLU A 114 11.17 -6.66 7.87
N GLY A 115 11.59 -5.50 8.36
CA GLY A 115 12.98 -5.15 8.61
C GLY A 115 13.29 -5.13 10.10
N ALA A 116 14.53 -4.77 10.43
CA ALA A 116 14.98 -4.60 11.80
C ALA A 116 14.22 -3.45 12.50
N SER A 117 13.95 -2.36 11.78
CA SER A 117 13.34 -1.14 12.33
C SER A 117 11.85 -0.98 12.07
N SER A 118 11.29 -1.57 11.01
CA SER A 118 9.90 -1.32 10.60
C SER A 118 9.28 -2.50 9.85
N ILE A 119 7.96 -2.44 9.68
CA ILE A 119 7.21 -3.26 8.73
C ILE A 119 6.71 -2.34 7.61
N VAL A 120 6.82 -2.77 6.35
CA VAL A 120 6.31 -2.06 5.17
C VAL A 120 5.27 -2.92 4.48
N LEU A 121 4.02 -2.46 4.46
CA LEU A 121 2.91 -3.14 3.77
C LEU A 121 2.68 -2.50 2.41
N ILE A 122 2.66 -3.30 1.35
CA ILE A 122 2.49 -2.85 -0.03
C ILE A 122 1.06 -3.13 -0.50
N GLU A 123 0.43 -2.09 -1.05
CA GLU A 123 -0.75 -2.18 -1.92
C GLU A 123 -0.28 -1.85 -3.34
N ALA A 124 -0.39 -2.81 -4.25
CA ALA A 124 0.03 -2.68 -5.63
C ALA A 124 -1.17 -2.43 -6.56
N LYS A 125 -0.94 -1.64 -7.61
CA LYS A 125 -1.89 -1.43 -8.71
C LYS A 125 -1.16 -1.44 -10.06
N ASN A 126 -1.83 -1.98 -11.08
CA ASN A 126 -1.34 -1.97 -12.46
C ASN A 126 -1.95 -0.86 -13.34
N SER A 127 -2.69 0.08 -12.75
CA SER A 127 -3.36 1.18 -13.45
C SER A 127 -2.79 2.53 -13.03
N ASN A 128 -3.05 3.59 -13.82
CA ASN A 128 -2.80 4.98 -13.43
C ASN A 128 -3.89 5.43 -12.43
N THR A 129 -3.75 5.02 -11.17
CA THR A 129 -4.80 5.23 -10.16
C THR A 129 -4.79 6.70 -9.72
N GLN A 130 -5.95 7.37 -9.83
CA GLN A 130 -6.10 8.76 -9.40
C GLN A 130 -6.50 8.89 -7.93
N ASN A 131 -7.29 7.94 -7.43
CA ASN A 131 -7.66 7.85 -6.02
C ASN A 131 -7.85 6.39 -5.60
N THR A 132 -7.69 6.13 -4.31
CA THR A 132 -7.94 4.83 -3.71
C THR A 132 -8.75 4.96 -2.42
N ILE A 133 -9.50 3.93 -2.07
CA ILE A 133 -10.16 3.87 -0.77
C ILE A 133 -9.09 3.67 0.31
N ILE A 134 -9.03 4.58 1.29
CA ILE A 134 -7.98 4.59 2.32
C ILE A 134 -7.91 3.24 3.07
N ARG A 135 -9.04 2.54 3.17
CA ARG A 135 -9.19 1.19 3.75
C ARG A 135 -8.17 0.19 3.23
N GLN A 136 -7.82 0.22 1.94
CA GLN A 136 -6.84 -0.70 1.36
C GLN A 136 -5.48 -0.60 2.06
N LEU A 137 -5.12 0.58 2.56
CA LEU A 137 -3.91 0.80 3.34
C LEU A 137 -4.19 0.71 4.86
N PHE A 138 -5.28 1.31 5.33
CA PHE A 138 -5.57 1.46 6.76
C PHE A 138 -5.87 0.15 7.46
N TYR A 139 -6.65 -0.76 6.86
CA TYR A 139 -7.05 -1.99 7.55
C TYR A 139 -5.86 -2.95 7.75
N PRO A 140 -5.02 -3.22 6.72
CA PRO A 140 -3.76 -3.92 6.94
C PRO A 140 -2.85 -3.24 7.96
N TYR A 141 -2.72 -1.92 7.91
CA TYR A 141 -1.96 -1.15 8.89
C TYR A 141 -2.47 -1.38 10.33
N ARG A 142 -3.79 -1.25 10.57
CA ARG A 142 -4.40 -1.48 11.89
C ARG A 142 -4.25 -2.91 12.37
N GLN A 143 -4.38 -3.85 11.46
CA GLN A 143 -4.14 -5.26 11.76
C GLN A 143 -2.71 -5.48 12.27
N TRP A 144 -1.70 -5.05 11.52
CA TRP A 144 -0.31 -5.34 11.86
C TRP A 144 0.22 -4.52 13.03
N THR A 145 -0.25 -3.27 13.21
CA THR A 145 0.05 -2.49 14.42
C THR A 145 -0.47 -3.13 15.71
N THR A 146 -1.41 -4.07 15.63
CA THR A 146 -1.87 -4.85 16.79
C THR A 146 -0.90 -5.98 17.16
N PHE A 147 -0.13 -6.49 16.18
CA PHE A 147 0.74 -7.66 16.37
C PHE A 147 2.22 -7.32 16.51
N THR A 148 2.63 -6.07 16.28
CA THR A 148 4.03 -5.63 16.41
C THR A 148 4.15 -4.32 17.16
N LYS A 149 5.32 -4.12 17.77
CA LYS A 149 5.75 -2.81 18.31
C LYS A 149 6.56 -1.99 17.29
N LYS A 150 6.96 -2.59 16.16
CA LYS A 150 7.67 -1.89 15.09
C LYS A 150 6.69 -0.91 14.41
N PRO A 151 7.16 0.28 14.00
CA PRO A 151 6.41 1.13 13.09
C PRO A 151 5.95 0.36 11.86
N VAL A 152 4.68 0.54 11.48
CA VAL A 152 4.09 -0.04 10.28
C VAL A 152 3.86 1.06 9.28
N LEU A 153 4.58 1.00 8.17
CA LEU A 153 4.47 1.92 7.04
C LEU A 153 3.62 1.27 5.95
N THR A 154 2.97 2.09 5.12
CA THR A 154 2.25 1.61 3.96
C THR A 154 2.86 2.19 2.69
N LEU A 155 3.00 1.36 1.67
CA LEU A 155 3.63 1.69 0.41
C LEU A 155 2.63 1.42 -0.71
N PHE A 156 2.17 2.48 -1.35
CA PHE A 156 1.40 2.33 -2.59
C PHE A 156 2.39 2.17 -3.74
N PHE A 157 2.17 1.17 -4.59
CA PHE A 157 3.09 0.78 -5.64
C PHE A 157 2.37 0.67 -6.96
N GLU A 158 2.89 1.33 -8.00
CA GLU A 158 2.40 1.15 -9.36
C GLU A 158 3.53 0.87 -10.32
N LYS A 159 3.26 -0.02 -11.27
CA LYS A 159 4.06 -0.15 -12.48
C LYS A 159 3.30 0.51 -13.62
N ARG A 160 3.94 1.48 -14.28
CA ARG A 160 3.42 2.13 -15.49
C ARG A 160 4.38 1.88 -16.65
N VAL A 161 3.85 1.81 -17.88
CA VAL A 161 4.68 1.73 -19.09
C VAL A 161 4.79 3.13 -19.69
N ILE A 162 6.01 3.66 -19.80
CA ILE A 162 6.29 4.98 -20.38
C ILE A 162 7.37 4.76 -21.44
N ASN A 163 7.12 5.16 -22.70
CA ASN A 163 8.05 4.97 -23.82
C ASN A 163 8.59 3.53 -23.94
N ASN A 164 7.70 2.54 -23.82
CA ASN A 164 8.01 1.11 -23.83
C ASN A 164 8.90 0.60 -22.69
N GLU A 165 9.09 1.40 -21.63
CA GLU A 165 9.87 1.02 -20.46
C GLU A 165 8.97 0.88 -19.21
N ASN A 166 9.32 -0.06 -18.33
CA ASN A 166 8.63 -0.24 -17.05
C ASN A 166 9.14 0.81 -16.06
N ILE A 167 8.25 1.69 -15.62
CA ILE A 167 8.53 2.73 -14.62
C ILE A 167 7.78 2.41 -13.33
N PHE A 168 8.54 2.23 -12.25
CA PHE A 168 8.05 1.88 -10.93
C PHE A 168 7.79 3.14 -10.13
N HIS A 169 6.54 3.38 -9.76
CA HIS A 169 6.11 4.51 -8.96
C HIS A 169 5.84 4.04 -7.54
N LEU A 170 6.41 4.75 -6.56
CA LEU A 170 6.32 4.41 -5.15
C LEU A 170 5.86 5.63 -4.37
N TRP A 171 4.86 5.44 -3.50
CA TRP A 171 4.38 6.45 -2.56
C TRP A 171 4.38 5.85 -1.16
N LEU A 172 5.26 6.35 -0.30
CA LEU A 172 5.34 5.97 1.10
C LEU A 172 4.35 6.80 1.91
N TYR A 173 3.46 6.13 2.59
CA TYR A 173 2.49 6.72 3.50
C TYR A 173 2.71 6.25 4.93
N GLU A 174 2.31 7.11 5.86
CA GLU A 174 2.16 6.78 7.28
C GLU A 174 0.79 7.23 7.78
N PHE A 175 0.33 6.63 8.88
CA PHE A 175 -0.83 7.10 9.61
C PHE A 175 -0.35 7.77 10.90
N SER A 176 -0.49 9.09 10.97
CA SER A 176 -0.07 9.88 12.13
C SER A 176 -0.87 9.55 13.40
N ASN A 177 -2.05 8.96 13.27
CA ASN A 177 -2.86 8.48 14.39
C ASN A 177 -3.57 7.14 14.04
N PRO A 178 -3.24 6.02 14.71
CA PRO A 178 -3.90 4.74 14.44
C PRO A 178 -5.41 4.72 14.72
N TYR A 179 -5.94 5.69 15.46
CA TYR A 179 -7.37 5.78 15.76
C TYR A 179 -8.11 6.79 14.88
N ASP A 180 -7.47 7.32 13.83
CA ASP A 180 -8.10 8.21 12.86
C ASP A 180 -7.83 7.71 11.44
N TYR A 181 -8.92 7.32 10.76
CA TYR A 181 -8.93 6.81 9.39
C TYR A 181 -8.34 7.82 8.38
N LYS A 182 -8.48 9.12 8.65
CA LYS A 182 -8.01 10.19 7.76
C LYS A 182 -6.62 10.71 8.11
N SER A 183 -5.93 10.08 9.06
CA SER A 183 -4.59 10.50 9.49
C SER A 183 -3.46 10.08 8.53
N ILE A 184 -3.82 9.51 7.37
CA ILE A 184 -2.88 9.12 6.32
C ILE A 184 -2.16 10.34 5.74
N GLN A 185 -0.84 10.24 5.63
CA GLN A 185 0.02 11.31 5.13
C GLN A 185 1.05 10.73 4.16
N LEU A 186 1.22 11.40 3.02
CA LEU A 186 2.30 11.10 2.08
C LEU A 186 3.62 11.60 2.65
N ILE A 187 4.57 10.71 2.84
CA ILE A 187 5.91 11.03 3.38
C ILE A 187 6.91 11.26 2.27
N ARG A 188 6.87 10.42 1.24
CA ARG A 188 7.78 10.52 0.09
C ARG A 188 7.20 9.77 -1.09
N SER A 189 7.47 10.27 -2.29
CA SER A 189 7.24 9.53 -3.52
C SER A 189 8.44 9.64 -4.45
N ALA A 190 8.62 8.62 -5.30
CA ALA A 190 9.61 8.62 -6.36
C ALA A 190 9.22 7.66 -7.47
N ARG A 191 9.77 7.87 -8.66
CA ARG A 191 9.59 6.98 -9.81
C ARG A 191 10.93 6.55 -10.39
N TYR A 192 11.07 5.26 -10.67
CA TYR A 192 12.34 4.63 -11.04
C TYR A 192 12.24 3.85 -12.34
N ARG A 193 13.33 3.91 -13.10
CA ARG A 193 13.66 2.97 -14.17
C ARG A 193 14.74 2.05 -13.64
N ILE A 194 14.46 0.75 -13.56
CA ILE A 194 15.49 -0.24 -13.21
C ILE A 194 16.34 -0.50 -14.46
N ILE A 195 17.65 -0.27 -14.37
CA ILE A 195 18.65 -0.49 -15.43
C ILE A 195 19.71 -1.50 -14.99
#